data_AF-A0A4Q5PZJ7-F1
#
_entry.id   AF-A0A4Q5PZJ7-F1
#
_cell.length_a   1.000
_cell.length_b   1.000
_cell.length_c   1.000
_cell.angle_alpha   90.00
_cell.angle_beta   90.00
_cell.angle_gamma   90.00
#
_symmetry.space_group_name_H-M   'P 1'
#
loop_
_entity.id
_entity.type
_entity.pdbx_description
1 polymer ?
#
loop_
_entity_poly.entity_id
_entity_poly.type
_entity_poly.pdbx_seq_one_letter_code
_entity_poly.pdbx_strand_id
1 'polypeptide(L)'
;MLINSVIRAQTLSEKVAQTAMKIWPDTSSTKFARWTYDEGVVMEGMAAIWKRTADASYYRYIQKSMDKLVDSSGVITGYKAPDFNIDNIKTGRS
;
A
#
# COMPACT_ATOMS: atom_id res chain seq x y z
N MET A 1 2.31 -15.87 33.71
CA MET A 1 2.03 -16.23 32.32
C MET A 1 3.10 -15.59 31.45
N LEU A 2 4.09 -16.37 31.02
CA LEU A 2 5.20 -15.85 30.20
C LEU A 2 4.71 -15.71 28.76
N ILE A 3 4.63 -14.47 28.27
CA ILE A 3 4.40 -14.21 26.85
C ILE A 3 5.72 -14.54 26.15
N ASN A 4 5.80 -15.73 25.56
CA ASN A 4 6.85 -16.06 24.60
C ASN A 4 6.64 -15.16 23.36
N SER A 5 7.28 -14.00 23.36
CA SER A 5 7.47 -13.27 22.10
C SER A 5 8.47 -14.07 21.28
N VAL A 6 7.96 -14.83 20.32
CA VAL A 6 8.81 -15.44 19.31
C VAL A 6 9.42 -14.29 18.51
N ILE A 7 10.72 -14.02 18.71
CA ILE A 7 11.47 -13.10 17.87
C ILE A 7 11.59 -13.76 16.50
N ARG A 8 10.63 -13.47 15.62
CA ARG A 8 10.68 -13.93 14.23
C ARG A 8 11.66 -13.05 13.47
N ALA A 9 12.65 -13.68 12.84
CA ALA A 9 13.52 -12.97 11.90
C ALA A 9 12.68 -12.39 10.75
N GLN A 10 12.85 -11.10 10.48
CA GLN A 10 12.18 -10.44 9.36
C GLN A 10 12.61 -11.06 8.03
N THR A 11 11.64 -11.28 7.14
CA THR A 11 11.93 -11.70 5.77
C THR A 11 12.54 -10.55 4.96
N LEU A 12 13.13 -10.86 3.81
CA LEU A 12 13.56 -9.84 2.86
C LEU A 12 12.39 -8.95 2.40
N SER A 13 11.18 -9.52 2.21
CA SER A 13 9.99 -8.74 1.85
C SER A 13 9.60 -7.74 2.95
N GLU A 14 9.70 -8.10 4.22
CA GLU A 14 9.47 -7.18 5.34
C GLU A 14 10.52 -6.05 5.37
N LYS A 15 11.79 -6.35 5.11
CA LYS A 15 12.87 -5.35 5.05
C LYS A 15 12.71 -4.38 3.88
N VAL A 16 12.36 -4.88 2.69
CA VAL A 16 12.07 -4.04 1.51
C VAL A 16 10.86 -3.15 1.78
N ALA A 17 9.79 -3.71 2.36
CA ALA A 17 8.61 -2.93 2.72
C ALA A 17 8.90 -1.83 3.74
N GLN A 18 9.69 -2.13 4.78
CA GLN A 18 10.10 -1.12 5.75
C GLN A 18 10.99 -0.03 5.13
N THR A 19 11.83 -0.40 4.16
CA THR A 19 12.62 0.57 3.41
C THR A 19 11.71 1.48 2.59
N ALA A 20 10.76 0.91 1.85
CA ALA A 20 9.77 1.64 1.08
C ALA A 20 8.96 2.61 1.96
N MET A 21 8.43 2.14 3.08
CA MET A 21 7.71 2.98 4.06
C MET A 21 8.56 4.11 4.64
N LYS A 22 9.89 3.93 4.72
CA LYS A 22 10.82 4.96 5.19
C LYS A 22 11.14 6.00 4.12
N ILE A 23 11.34 5.58 2.87
CA ILE A 23 11.70 6.49 1.76
C ILE A 23 10.46 7.17 1.15
N TRP A 24 9.28 6.57 1.33
CA TRP A 24 7.98 7.08 0.89
C TRP A 24 7.02 7.22 2.09
N PRO A 25 7.38 7.97 3.15
CA PRO A 25 6.60 8.07 4.38
C PRO A 25 5.24 8.73 4.16
N ASP A 26 5.19 9.56 3.12
CA ASP A 26 4.00 10.16 2.56
C ASP A 26 4.10 10.01 1.05
N THR A 27 3.44 8.99 0.51
CA THR A 27 3.18 8.88 -0.93
C THR A 27 2.62 10.20 -1.50
N SER A 28 1.98 11.07 -0.68
CA SER A 28 1.38 12.37 -1.08
C SER A 28 2.33 13.47 -1.53
N SER A 29 3.56 13.57 -1.03
CA SER A 29 4.38 14.79 -1.25
C SER A 29 5.31 14.68 -2.45
N THR A 30 5.19 13.60 -3.20
CA THR A 30 6.08 13.27 -4.33
C THR A 30 5.22 12.94 -5.54
N LYS A 31 5.84 12.88 -6.73
CA LYS A 31 5.23 12.39 -7.97
C LYS A 31 4.57 11.00 -7.84
N PHE A 32 4.67 10.31 -6.70
CA PHE A 32 4.28 8.92 -6.47
C PHE A 32 2.82 8.72 -6.01
N ALA A 33 2.13 9.68 -5.37
CA ALA A 33 0.69 9.56 -5.11
C ALA A 33 -0.12 9.86 -6.37
N ARG A 34 -0.21 8.87 -7.25
CA ARG A 34 -1.06 8.90 -8.43
C ARG A 34 -1.75 7.55 -8.55
N TRP A 35 -2.96 7.57 -9.10
CA TRP A 35 -3.64 6.33 -9.50
C TRP A 35 -2.88 5.69 -10.67
N THR A 36 -1.93 4.81 -10.36
CA THR A 36 -1.07 4.14 -11.34
C THR A 36 -0.95 2.65 -11.03
N TYR A 37 -0.61 1.90 -12.07
CA TYR A 37 -0.32 0.47 -11.98
C TYR A 37 0.72 0.14 -10.89
N ASP A 38 1.83 0.89 -10.88
CA ASP A 38 2.95 0.67 -9.94
C ASP A 38 2.52 0.84 -8.48
N GLU A 39 1.72 1.87 -8.17
CA GLU A 39 1.20 2.08 -6.82
C GLU A 39 0.33 0.90 -6.39
N GLY A 40 -0.51 0.39 -7.29
CA GLY A 40 -1.31 -0.82 -7.06
C GLY A 40 -0.46 -2.04 -6.72
N VAL A 41 0.65 -2.27 -7.46
CA VAL A 41 1.58 -3.38 -7.20
C VAL A 41 2.26 -3.25 -5.83
N VAL A 42 2.72 -2.04 -5.47
CA VAL A 42 3.36 -1.82 -4.17
C VAL A 42 2.36 -2.06 -3.03
N MET A 43 1.14 -1.50 -3.12
CA MET A 43 0.11 -1.67 -2.09
C MET A 43 -0.32 -3.13 -1.93
N GLU A 44 -0.42 -3.89 -3.02
CA GLU A 44 -0.70 -5.33 -2.97
C GLU A 44 0.42 -6.11 -2.26
N GLY A 45 1.68 -5.77 -2.54
CA GLY A 45 2.83 -6.33 -1.83
C GLY A 45 2.78 -6.05 -0.32
N MET A 46 2.43 -4.83 0.07
CA MET A 46 2.21 -4.45 1.47
C MET A 46 1.06 -5.26 2.08
N ALA A 47 -0.05 -5.43 1.36
CA ALA A 47 -1.20 -6.19 1.81
C ALA A 47 -0.86 -7.68 2.02
N ALA A 48 -0.04 -8.26 1.15
CA ALA A 48 0.44 -9.64 1.30
C ALA A 48 1.33 -9.80 2.55
N ILE A 49 2.16 -8.81 2.87
CA ILE A 49 2.95 -8.81 4.11
C ILE A 49 2.04 -8.69 5.32
N TRP A 50 1.11 -7.73 5.33
CA TRP A 50 0.12 -7.57 6.40
C TRP A 50 -0.64 -8.87 6.68
N LYS A 51 -1.17 -9.53 5.64
CA LYS A 51 -1.90 -10.81 5.76
C LYS A 51 -1.05 -11.91 6.42
N ARG A 52 0.26 -11.91 6.17
CA ARG A 52 1.20 -12.91 6.71
C ARG A 52 1.65 -12.59 8.14
N THR A 53 1.86 -11.32 8.46
CA THR A 53 2.48 -10.91 9.74
C THR A 53 1.49 -10.42 10.77
N ALA A 54 0.28 -10.04 10.36
CA ALA A 54 -0.71 -9.30 11.14
C ALA A 54 -0.19 -7.97 11.72
N ASP A 55 0.95 -7.46 11.22
CA ASP A 55 1.47 -6.17 11.66
C ASP A 55 0.64 -5.04 11.01
N ALA A 56 -0.12 -4.34 11.85
CA ALA A 56 -0.99 -3.25 11.44
C ALA A 56 -0.23 -2.03 10.90
N SER A 57 1.09 -1.94 11.05
CA SER A 57 1.89 -0.88 10.43
C SER A 57 1.77 -0.86 8.91
N TYR A 58 1.78 -2.04 8.27
CA TYR A 58 1.60 -2.19 6.83
C TYR A 58 0.18 -1.81 6.40
N TYR A 59 -0.84 -2.23 7.17
CA TYR A 59 -2.23 -1.85 6.90
C TYR A 59 -2.44 -0.34 6.98
N ARG A 60 -1.95 0.31 8.04
CA ARG A 60 -2.05 1.77 8.20
C ARG A 60 -1.34 2.51 7.07
N TYR A 61 -0.22 1.98 6.60
CA TYR A 61 0.49 2.55 5.45
C TYR A 61 -0.35 2.47 4.18
N ILE A 62 -0.95 1.31 3.88
CA ILE A 62 -1.87 1.15 2.74
C ILE A 62 -3.04 2.13 2.83
N GLN A 63 -3.70 2.19 3.99
CA GLN A 63 -4.84 3.07 4.20
C GLN A 63 -4.45 4.55 4.00
N LYS A 64 -3.35 5.00 4.61
CA LYS A 64 -2.86 6.38 4.46
C LYS A 64 -2.54 6.74 3.00
N SER A 65 -2.06 5.78 2.20
CA SER A 65 -1.85 5.97 0.77
C SER A 65 -3.17 6.06 -0.01
N MET A 66 -4.12 5.16 0.27
CA MET A 66 -5.40 5.11 -0.43
C MET A 66 -6.33 6.28 -0.09
N ASP A 67 -6.34 6.76 1.16
CA ASP A 67 -7.16 7.89 1.63
C ASP A 67 -6.87 9.21 0.88
N LYS A 68 -5.76 9.28 0.13
CA LYS A 68 -5.39 10.41 -0.71
C LYS A 68 -5.90 10.30 -2.14
N LEU A 69 -6.14 9.06 -2.59
CA LEU A 69 -6.58 8.77 -3.94
C LEU A 69 -8.08 8.55 -3.99
N VAL A 70 -8.68 8.02 -2.93
CA VAL A 70 -10.10 7.70 -2.85
C VAL A 70 -10.72 8.53 -1.73
N ASP A 71 -11.67 9.39 -2.07
CA ASP A 71 -12.39 10.16 -1.06
C ASP A 71 -13.53 9.37 -0.42
N SER A 72 -14.19 9.97 0.59
CA SER A 72 -15.32 9.36 1.29
C SER A 72 -16.53 9.06 0.42
N SER A 73 -16.64 9.66 -0.77
CA SER A 73 -17.70 9.40 -1.75
C SER A 73 -17.31 8.32 -2.77
N GLY A 74 -16.07 7.83 -2.72
CA GLY A 74 -15.53 6.84 -3.65
C GLY A 74 -14.97 7.45 -4.94
N VAL A 75 -14.84 8.78 -5.03
CA VAL A 75 -14.21 9.43 -6.19
C VAL A 75 -12.71 9.18 -6.15
N ILE A 76 -12.18 8.76 -7.29
CA ILE A 76 -10.77 8.39 -7.45
C ILE A 76 -10.01 9.52 -8.15
N THR A 77 -9.08 10.14 -7.46
CA THR A 77 -8.21 11.20 -8.00
C THR A 77 -7.30 10.64 -9.09
N GLY A 78 -7.40 11.22 -10.29
CA GLY A 78 -6.57 10.85 -11.45
C GLY A 78 -7.11 9.68 -12.28
N TYR A 79 -8.21 9.04 -11.86
CA TYR A 79 -8.89 8.03 -12.66
C TYR A 79 -9.93 8.65 -13.59
N LYS A 80 -9.93 8.23 -14.85
CA LYS A 80 -10.94 8.59 -15.84
C LYS A 80 -11.44 7.33 -16.52
N ALA A 81 -12.68 6.94 -16.20
CA ALA A 81 -13.29 5.75 -16.80
C ALA A 81 -13.31 5.79 -18.35
N PRO A 82 -13.58 6.93 -19.03
CA PRO A 82 -13.58 7.00 -20.49
C PRO A 82 -12.21 6.81 -21.15
N ASP A 83 -11.11 6.85 -20.41
CA ASP A 83 -9.77 6.65 -20.98
C ASP A 83 -9.54 5.17 -21.34
N PHE A 84 -10.39 4.24 -20.86
CA PHE A 84 -10.28 2.79 -21.07
C PHE A 84 -8.85 2.24 -20.85
N ASN A 85 -8.09 2.85 -19.94
CA ASN A 85 -6.72 2.46 -19.67
C ASN A 85 -6.67 1.28 -18.68
N ILE A 86 -6.13 0.14 -19.14
CA ILE A 86 -6.00 -1.08 -18.33
C ILE A 86 -5.12 -0.90 -17.10
N ASP A 87 -4.14 0.02 -17.14
CA ASP A 87 -3.22 0.29 -16.03
C ASP A 87 -3.98 0.80 -14.80
N ASN A 88 -5.10 1.51 -15.01
CA ASN A 88 -5.93 2.03 -13.94
C ASN A 88 -6.73 0.95 -13.21
N ILE A 89 -6.86 -0.26 -13.77
CA ILE A 89 -7.64 -1.32 -13.14
C ILE A 89 -6.86 -1.98 -12.01
N LYS A 90 -5.52 -2.04 -12.10
CA LYS A 90 -4.68 -2.73 -11.13
C LYS A 90 -4.83 -2.17 -9.72
N THR A 91 -4.84 -0.85 -9.58
CA THR A 91 -4.91 -0.16 -8.28
C THR A 91 -6.27 -0.33 -7.59
N GLY A 92 -7.33 -0.59 -8.35
CA GLY A 92 -8.69 -0.78 -7.84
C GLY A 92 -9.12 -2.23 -7.64
N ARG A 93 -8.26 -3.20 -7.97
CA ARG A 93 -8.57 -4.63 -7.84
C ARG A 93 -7.71 -5.30 -6.77
N SER A 94 -8.19 -6.45 -6.27
CA SER A 94 -7.46 -7.35 -5.38
C SER A 94 -7.03 -8.64 -6.07
#